data_AF-A0A225VUP2-F1
#
_entry.id   AF-A0A225VUP2-F1
#
_cell.length_a   1.000
_cell.length_b   1.000
_cell.length_c   1.000
_cell.angle_alpha   90.00
_cell.angle_beta   90.00
_cell.angle_gamma   90.00
#
_symmetry.space_group_name_H-M   'P 1'
#
loop_
_entity.id
_entity.type
_entity.pdbx_description
1 polymer ?
#
loop_
_entity_poly.entity_id
_entity_poly.type
_entity_poly.pdbx_seq_one_letter_code
_entity_poly.pdbx_strand_id
1 'polypeptide(L)'
;MRNLRFCIAYAELEKLMPSSEGDDDVAWKRRLFREELTGFHHCVANNVTHEDVMNHARESLRLAWKDCVSQDDVANENWERIGPEDVRVGVLNDLQLVAPGIWIGSTDTLTDSHILDERDIQHLVYCTTTQGDTRITDGYTSISCRAHHVVKLFDLPRQQLEDLLADVDGVEQLKTISSTSCSEFIHIASVLNSLIVGKSGMLLYCDNGISTSIAMCAALLMTRYKFPLHIVMPLIKAARRDTSQSKHLSFQLEQIDFKE
;
A
#
# COMPACT_ATOMS: atom_id res chain seq x y z
N MET A 1 0.86 -14.86 3.34
CA MET A 1 0.07 -14.09 2.35
C MET A 1 -1.43 -14.11 2.57
N ARG A 2 -2.09 -15.29 2.75
CA ARG A 2 -3.55 -15.37 2.96
C ARG A 2 -4.06 -14.49 4.10
N ASN A 3 -3.40 -14.55 5.27
CA ASN A 3 -3.79 -13.77 6.46
C ASN A 3 -3.62 -12.27 6.26
N LEU A 4 -2.54 -11.84 5.60
CA LEU A 4 -2.30 -10.43 5.30
C LEU A 4 -3.39 -9.86 4.39
N ARG A 5 -3.73 -10.58 3.30
CA ARG A 5 -4.81 -10.17 2.40
C ARG A 5 -6.16 -10.12 3.11
N PHE A 6 -6.43 -11.10 3.98
CA PHE A 6 -7.63 -11.12 4.81
C PHE A 6 -7.69 -9.90 5.74
N CYS A 7 -6.59 -9.56 6.41
CA CYS A 7 -6.53 -8.39 7.29
C CYS A 7 -6.77 -7.08 6.52
N ILE A 8 -6.14 -6.93 5.34
CA ILE A 8 -6.32 -5.75 4.47
C ILE A 8 -7.78 -5.60 4.06
N ALA A 9 -8.43 -6.69 3.64
CA ALA A 9 -9.82 -6.65 3.23
C ALA A 9 -10.74 -6.17 4.36
N TYR A 10 -10.57 -6.71 5.56
CA TYR A 10 -11.37 -6.32 6.72
C TYR A 10 -11.07 -4.89 7.20
N ALA A 11 -9.83 -4.42 7.05
CA ALA A 11 -9.47 -3.02 7.30
C ALA A 11 -10.16 -2.06 6.31
N GLU A 12 -10.40 -2.48 5.06
CA GLU A 12 -11.18 -1.67 4.12
C GLU A 12 -12.67 -1.69 4.45
N LEU A 13 -13.22 -2.81 4.93
CA LEU A 13 -14.59 -2.87 5.43
C LEU A 13 -14.80 -1.95 6.65
N GLU A 14 -13.83 -1.90 7.55
CA GLU A 14 -13.85 -1.03 8.73
C GLU A 14 -14.03 0.45 8.37
N LYS A 15 -13.33 0.92 7.35
CA LYS A 15 -13.40 2.30 6.86
C LYS A 15 -14.75 2.68 6.28
N LEU A 16 -15.55 1.71 5.83
CA LEU A 16 -16.90 1.93 5.32
C LEU A 16 -17.94 2.00 6.44
N MET A 17 -17.58 1.60 7.66
CA MET A 17 -18.52 1.59 8.78
C MET A 17 -18.64 2.97 9.45
N PRO A 18 -19.85 3.34 9.93
CA PRO A 18 -20.02 4.53 10.75
C PRO A 18 -19.23 4.45 12.07
N SER A 19 -19.04 5.60 12.71
CA SER A 19 -18.42 5.69 14.03
C SER A 19 -19.18 4.82 15.06
N SER A 20 -18.46 4.37 16.09
CA SER A 20 -19.02 3.57 17.20
C SER A 20 -19.73 4.43 18.25
N GLU A 21 -20.13 5.66 17.91
CA GLU A 21 -20.75 6.59 18.85
C GLU A 21 -22.23 6.22 19.04
N GLY A 22 -22.59 5.83 20.26
CA GLY A 22 -23.92 5.40 20.64
C GLY A 22 -23.88 4.28 21.69
N ASP A 23 -24.98 4.14 22.43
CA ASP A 23 -25.18 3.08 23.45
C ASP A 23 -26.12 1.96 22.95
N ASP A 24 -26.35 1.88 21.64
CA ASP A 24 -27.18 0.83 21.06
C ASP A 24 -26.39 -0.46 20.78
N ASP A 25 -27.12 -1.57 20.63
CA ASP A 25 -26.58 -2.91 20.34
C ASP A 25 -25.71 -2.92 19.06
N VAL A 26 -26.03 -2.05 18.10
CA VAL A 26 -25.30 -1.91 16.84
C VAL A 26 -23.93 -1.25 17.05
N ALA A 27 -23.86 -0.20 17.88
CA ALA A 27 -22.61 0.47 18.24
C ALA A 27 -21.67 -0.48 19.02
N TRP A 28 -22.22 -1.32 19.91
CA TRP A 28 -21.44 -2.35 20.61
C TRP A 28 -20.87 -3.39 19.63
N LYS A 29 -21.68 -3.92 18.71
CA LYS A 29 -21.21 -4.86 17.67
C LYS A 29 -20.10 -4.29 16.81
N ARG A 30 -20.25 -3.02 16.38
CA ARG A 30 -19.20 -2.30 15.63
C ARG A 30 -17.92 -2.08 16.43
N ARG A 31 -18.00 -1.96 17.76
CA ARG A 31 -16.83 -1.87 18.63
C ARG A 31 -16.14 -3.23 18.74
N LEU A 32 -16.90 -4.30 19.00
CA LEU A 32 -16.38 -5.66 19.05
C LEU A 32 -15.66 -6.03 17.74
N PHE A 33 -16.24 -5.74 16.58
CA PHE A 33 -15.55 -5.95 15.30
C PHE A 33 -14.19 -5.24 15.21
N ARG A 34 -14.10 -3.99 15.66
CA ARG A 34 -12.83 -3.23 15.63
C ARG A 34 -11.80 -3.83 16.58
N GLU A 35 -12.23 -4.32 17.73
CA GLU A 35 -11.36 -5.03 18.69
C GLU A 35 -10.84 -6.34 18.09
N GLU A 36 -11.71 -7.16 17.50
CA GLU A 36 -11.33 -8.39 16.80
C GLU A 36 -10.40 -8.13 15.61
N LEU A 37 -10.65 -7.07 14.84
CA LEU A 37 -9.79 -6.65 13.74
C LEU A 37 -8.41 -6.22 14.24
N THR A 38 -8.36 -5.48 15.35
CA THR A 38 -7.11 -5.07 16.00
C THR A 38 -6.32 -6.29 16.49
N GLY A 39 -7.00 -7.25 17.12
CA GLY A 39 -6.40 -8.52 17.53
C GLY A 39 -5.83 -9.30 16.35
N PHE A 40 -6.61 -9.44 15.27
CA PHE A 40 -6.16 -10.12 14.06
C PHE A 40 -4.99 -9.40 13.37
N HIS A 41 -5.03 -8.06 13.33
CA HIS A 41 -3.94 -7.23 12.83
C HIS A 41 -2.65 -7.50 13.60
N HIS A 42 -2.69 -7.52 14.93
CA HIS A 42 -1.53 -7.86 15.75
C HIS A 42 -1.00 -9.27 15.44
N CYS A 43 -1.85 -10.27 15.21
CA CYS A 43 -1.38 -11.59 14.80
C CYS A 43 -0.62 -11.55 13.46
N VAL A 44 -1.13 -10.78 12.48
CA VAL A 44 -0.49 -10.62 11.17
C VAL A 44 0.81 -9.82 11.26
N ALA A 45 0.81 -8.69 11.97
CA ALA A 45 1.96 -7.81 12.14
C ALA A 45 3.12 -8.50 12.87
N ASN A 46 2.80 -9.38 13.84
CA ASN A 46 3.79 -10.20 14.55
C ASN A 46 4.14 -11.52 13.82
N ASN A 47 3.70 -11.68 12.57
CA ASN A 47 3.96 -12.86 11.75
C ASN A 47 3.62 -14.20 12.43
N VAL A 48 2.48 -14.27 13.12
CA VAL A 48 2.01 -15.51 13.76
C VAL A 48 1.74 -16.57 12.68
N THR A 49 2.42 -17.73 12.79
CA THR A 49 2.34 -18.82 11.80
C THR A 49 1.50 -20.02 12.26
N HIS A 50 1.03 -20.04 13.51
CA HIS A 50 0.25 -21.18 14.04
C HIS A 50 -1.15 -21.19 13.43
N GLU A 51 -1.44 -22.18 12.58
CA GLU A 51 -2.64 -22.18 11.76
C GLU A 51 -3.94 -22.25 12.58
N ASP A 52 -3.96 -22.98 13.70
CA ASP A 52 -5.16 -23.02 14.57
C ASP A 52 -5.48 -21.66 15.20
N VAL A 53 -4.45 -20.91 15.62
CA VAL A 53 -4.61 -19.54 16.16
C VAL A 53 -5.15 -18.62 15.07
N MET A 54 -4.59 -18.71 13.87
CA MET A 54 -5.03 -17.90 12.73
C MET A 54 -6.43 -18.30 12.23
N ASN A 55 -6.78 -19.59 12.27
CA ASN A 55 -8.13 -20.08 11.98
C ASN A 55 -9.14 -19.47 12.93
N HIS A 56 -8.89 -19.60 14.23
CA HIS A 56 -9.78 -19.09 15.26
C HIS A 56 -9.95 -17.56 15.15
N ALA A 57 -8.86 -16.83 14.97
CA ALA A 57 -8.92 -15.37 14.83
C ALA A 57 -9.66 -14.93 13.53
N ARG A 58 -9.52 -15.67 12.42
CA ARG A 58 -10.31 -15.42 11.19
C ARG A 58 -11.80 -15.68 11.41
N GLU A 59 -12.14 -16.76 12.12
CA GLU A 59 -13.52 -17.11 12.43
C GLU A 59 -14.17 -16.08 13.36
N SER A 60 -13.46 -15.67 14.41
CA SER A 60 -13.92 -14.65 15.36
C SER A 60 -14.21 -13.32 14.65
N LEU A 61 -13.26 -12.84 13.83
CA LEU A 61 -13.43 -11.60 13.07
C LEU A 61 -14.59 -11.69 12.04
N ARG A 62 -14.80 -12.86 11.42
CA ARG A 62 -15.95 -13.10 10.54
C ARG A 62 -17.28 -13.02 11.29
N LEU A 63 -17.36 -13.62 12.48
CA LEU A 63 -18.56 -13.60 13.31
C LEU A 63 -18.87 -12.16 13.72
N ALA A 64 -17.87 -11.43 14.21
CA ALA A 64 -18.03 -10.03 14.59
C ALA A 64 -18.48 -9.15 13.41
N TRP A 65 -17.98 -9.39 12.19
CA TRP A 65 -18.46 -8.70 10.99
C TRP A 65 -19.92 -9.01 10.69
N LYS A 66 -20.30 -10.29 10.71
CA LYS A 66 -21.68 -10.74 10.45
C LYS A 66 -22.67 -10.14 11.43
N ASP A 67 -22.26 -9.93 12.68
CA ASP A 67 -23.10 -9.29 13.68
C ASP A 67 -23.31 -7.79 13.36
N CYS A 68 -22.36 -7.14 12.67
CA CYS A 68 -22.42 -5.72 12.32
C CYS A 68 -23.29 -5.40 11.10
N VAL A 69 -23.49 -6.35 10.18
CA VAL A 69 -24.16 -6.11 8.89
C VAL A 69 -25.46 -6.92 8.75
N SER A 70 -26.40 -6.39 7.96
CA SER A 70 -27.64 -7.11 7.66
C SER A 70 -27.33 -8.40 6.86
N GLN A 71 -28.13 -9.47 7.03
CA GLN A 71 -27.87 -10.77 6.39
C GLN A 71 -27.72 -10.70 4.85
N ASP A 72 -28.27 -9.67 4.20
CA ASP A 72 -28.16 -9.45 2.75
C ASP A 72 -26.80 -8.85 2.31
N ASP A 73 -26.04 -8.24 3.23
CA ASP A 73 -24.69 -7.70 2.97
C ASP A 73 -23.58 -8.74 3.19
N VAL A 74 -23.88 -9.83 3.90
CA VAL A 74 -22.94 -10.94 4.19
C VAL A 74 -22.54 -11.68 2.91
N ALA A 75 -23.37 -11.62 1.86
CA ALA A 75 -23.11 -12.23 0.55
C ALA A 75 -21.98 -11.54 -0.25
N ASN A 76 -21.48 -10.40 0.22
CA ASN A 76 -20.35 -9.68 -0.37
C ASN A 76 -19.10 -9.75 0.51
N GLU A 77 -18.78 -10.92 1.08
CA GLU A 77 -17.39 -11.29 1.45
C GLU A 77 -16.52 -11.31 0.16
N ASN A 78 -16.39 -10.15 -0.50
CA ASN A 78 -15.63 -9.86 -1.72
C ASN A 78 -14.12 -9.84 -1.44
N TRP A 79 -13.62 -10.61 -0.46
CA TRP A 79 -12.17 -10.80 -0.30
C TRP A 79 -11.56 -11.51 -1.51
N GLU A 80 -12.41 -12.13 -2.35
CA GLU A 80 -12.10 -12.70 -3.66
C GLU A 80 -12.14 -11.68 -4.82
N ARG A 81 -12.33 -10.37 -4.59
CA ARG A 81 -12.08 -9.29 -5.59
C ARG A 81 -10.59 -9.06 -5.91
N ILE A 82 -9.73 -10.01 -5.56
CA ILE A 82 -8.62 -10.37 -6.41
C ILE A 82 -9.06 -11.66 -7.08
N GLY A 83 -9.89 -11.55 -8.12
CA GLY A 83 -10.34 -12.71 -8.86
C GLY A 83 -9.14 -13.44 -9.47
N PRO A 84 -9.28 -14.70 -9.92
CA PRO A 84 -8.28 -15.32 -10.79
C PRO A 84 -7.88 -14.41 -11.97
N GLU A 85 -8.81 -13.57 -12.46
CA GLU A 85 -8.56 -12.48 -13.40
C GLU A 85 -7.56 -11.42 -12.90
N ASP A 86 -7.64 -10.95 -11.65
CA ASP A 86 -6.71 -9.94 -11.10
C ASP A 86 -5.31 -10.53 -10.86
N VAL A 87 -5.23 -11.84 -10.55
CA VAL A 87 -3.97 -12.59 -10.49
C VAL A 87 -3.38 -12.83 -11.88
N ARG A 88 -4.23 -13.05 -12.90
CA ARG A 88 -3.79 -13.22 -14.30
C ARG A 88 -3.25 -11.92 -14.90
N VAL A 89 -3.88 -10.79 -14.61
CA VAL A 89 -3.38 -9.45 -15.01
C VAL A 89 -2.06 -9.16 -14.31
N GLY A 90 -1.92 -9.57 -13.04
CA GLY A 90 -0.70 -9.41 -12.26
C GLY A 90 0.51 -10.26 -12.71
N VAL A 91 0.38 -11.12 -13.71
CA VAL A 91 1.51 -11.93 -14.22
C VAL A 91 1.83 -11.63 -15.68
N LEU A 92 0.94 -10.94 -16.41
CA LEU A 92 1.07 -10.74 -17.85
C LEU A 92 1.15 -9.27 -18.29
N ASN A 93 0.72 -8.31 -17.47
CA ASN A 93 0.72 -6.89 -17.81
C ASN A 93 1.57 -6.06 -16.83
N ASP A 94 2.06 -4.91 -17.27
CA ASP A 94 2.87 -4.01 -16.44
C ASP A 94 2.09 -3.41 -15.24
N LEU A 95 0.75 -3.38 -15.32
CA LEU A 95 -0.14 -2.95 -14.23
C LEU A 95 -0.39 -4.09 -13.21
N GLN A 96 -0.06 -3.82 -11.95
CA GLN A 96 -0.01 -4.80 -10.86
C GLN A 96 -0.84 -4.36 -9.66
N LEU A 97 -1.83 -5.16 -9.24
CA LEU A 97 -2.62 -4.89 -8.04
C LEU A 97 -1.84 -5.34 -6.80
N VAL A 98 -1.61 -4.41 -5.86
CA VAL A 98 -0.88 -4.72 -4.61
C VAL A 98 -1.84 -4.84 -3.42
N ALA A 99 -2.75 -3.88 -3.31
CA ALA A 99 -3.80 -3.82 -2.29
C ALA A 99 -5.05 -3.16 -2.90
N PRO A 100 -6.25 -3.29 -2.29
CA PRO A 100 -7.46 -2.67 -2.82
C PRO A 100 -7.26 -1.18 -3.14
N GLY A 101 -7.46 -0.82 -4.41
CA GLY A 101 -7.27 0.56 -4.89
C GLY A 101 -5.82 1.03 -5.04
N ILE A 102 -4.81 0.18 -4.79
CA ILE A 102 -3.38 0.53 -4.91
C ILE A 102 -2.72 -0.37 -5.97
N TRP A 103 -2.28 0.28 -7.05
CA TRP A 103 -1.67 -0.35 -8.21
C TRP A 103 -0.23 0.12 -8.40
N ILE A 104 0.61 -0.74 -8.95
CA ILE A 104 1.97 -0.41 -9.39
C ILE A 104 2.09 -0.64 -10.89
N GLY A 105 2.79 0.26 -11.58
CA GLY A 105 3.12 0.10 -13.00
C GLY A 105 4.41 0.83 -13.38
N SER A 106 4.76 0.77 -14.65
CA SER A 106 5.78 1.59 -15.28
C SER A 106 5.15 2.70 -16.13
N THR A 107 5.96 3.51 -16.83
CA THR A 107 5.41 4.44 -17.82
C THR A 107 4.67 3.73 -18.96
N ASP A 108 5.00 2.47 -19.25
CA ASP A 108 4.33 1.68 -20.29
C ASP A 108 2.87 1.39 -19.93
N THR A 109 2.54 1.29 -18.64
CA THR A 109 1.14 1.16 -18.18
C THR A 109 0.24 2.30 -18.68
N LEU A 110 0.80 3.48 -18.95
CA LEU A 110 0.03 4.64 -19.39
C LEU A 110 -0.44 4.53 -20.85
N THR A 111 0.14 3.63 -21.66
CA THR A 111 -0.30 3.46 -23.05
C THR A 111 -1.67 2.80 -23.16
N ASP A 112 -2.08 2.06 -22.13
CA ASP A 112 -3.33 1.29 -22.11
C ASP A 112 -4.42 1.98 -21.27
N SER A 113 -4.91 3.13 -21.76
CA SER A 113 -5.91 3.95 -21.05
C SER A 113 -7.19 3.18 -20.70
N HIS A 114 -7.60 2.22 -21.54
CA HIS A 114 -8.77 1.37 -21.30
C HIS A 114 -8.64 0.56 -20.00
N ILE A 115 -7.44 0.03 -19.71
CA ILE A 115 -7.21 -0.74 -18.49
C ILE A 115 -7.31 0.19 -17.27
N LEU A 116 -6.84 1.43 -17.38
CA LEU A 116 -6.98 2.41 -16.31
C LEU A 116 -8.45 2.79 -16.04
N ASP A 117 -9.28 2.86 -17.08
CA ASP A 117 -10.72 3.16 -16.99
C ASP A 117 -11.48 1.98 -16.37
N GLU A 118 -11.25 0.75 -16.85
CA GLU A 118 -11.86 -0.48 -16.33
C GLU A 118 -11.62 -0.67 -14.84
N ARG A 119 -10.46 -0.23 -14.35
CA ARG A 119 -10.01 -0.37 -12.96
C ARG A 119 -10.31 0.84 -12.09
N ASP A 120 -11.08 1.81 -12.60
CA ASP A 120 -11.46 3.04 -11.90
C ASP A 120 -10.24 3.78 -11.30
N ILE A 121 -9.10 3.77 -12.01
CA ILE A 121 -7.88 4.45 -11.56
C ILE A 121 -8.05 5.94 -11.83
N GLN A 122 -8.24 6.72 -10.77
CA GLN A 122 -8.46 8.17 -10.82
C GLN A 122 -7.22 8.99 -10.50
N HIS A 123 -6.25 8.40 -9.78
CA HIS A 123 -5.02 9.07 -9.34
C HIS A 123 -3.80 8.43 -9.99
N LEU A 124 -3.02 9.23 -10.73
CA LEU A 124 -1.76 8.81 -11.33
C LEU A 124 -0.60 9.48 -10.59
N VAL A 125 0.28 8.69 -9.98
CA VAL A 125 1.39 9.18 -9.16
C VAL A 125 2.71 8.78 -9.78
N TYR A 126 3.42 9.75 -10.35
CA TYR A 126 4.77 9.56 -10.88
C TYR A 126 5.81 9.70 -9.77
N CYS A 127 6.50 8.61 -9.45
CA CYS A 127 7.54 8.55 -8.44
C CYS A 127 8.93 8.68 -9.08
N THR A 128 9.66 9.75 -8.79
CA THR A 128 10.98 10.04 -9.37
C THR A 128 12.01 10.44 -8.31
N THR A 129 13.29 10.38 -8.65
CA THR A 129 14.40 10.94 -7.85
C THR A 129 14.97 12.21 -8.46
N THR A 130 14.74 12.44 -9.75
CA THR A 130 15.25 13.60 -10.49
C THR A 130 14.21 14.70 -10.57
N GLN A 131 14.68 15.93 -10.77
CA GLN A 131 13.82 17.12 -10.95
C GLN A 131 13.28 17.24 -12.39
N GLY A 132 13.61 16.29 -13.26
CA GLY A 132 13.37 16.37 -14.70
C GLY A 132 12.02 15.77 -15.08
N ASP A 133 11.22 16.59 -15.76
CA ASP A 133 10.03 16.32 -16.56
C ASP A 133 9.09 15.24 -16.04
N THR A 134 7.91 15.68 -15.63
CA THR A 134 6.70 14.88 -15.76
C THR A 134 6.69 14.30 -17.17
N ARG A 135 7.02 13.01 -17.34
CA ARG A 135 6.72 12.26 -18.58
C ARG A 135 5.21 12.11 -18.83
N ILE A 136 4.41 12.97 -18.22
CA ILE A 136 3.07 13.32 -18.66
C ILE A 136 3.29 14.18 -19.91
N THR A 137 3.56 13.53 -21.03
CA THR A 137 3.48 14.22 -22.33
C THR A 137 2.03 14.65 -22.51
N ASP A 138 1.81 15.93 -22.79
CA ASP A 138 0.51 16.57 -23.05
C ASP A 138 -0.36 15.89 -24.13
N GLY A 139 0.11 14.81 -24.76
CA GLY A 139 -0.68 13.93 -25.62
C GLY A 139 -1.63 12.98 -24.89
N TYR A 140 -1.42 12.69 -23.60
CA TYR A 140 -2.27 11.76 -22.82
C TYR A 140 -3.33 12.47 -21.96
N THR A 141 -3.23 13.79 -21.79
CA THR A 141 -4.11 14.62 -20.96
C THR A 141 -5.43 14.98 -21.65
N SER A 142 -5.56 14.74 -22.96
CA SER A 142 -6.72 15.17 -23.74
C SER A 142 -8.01 14.37 -23.47
N ILE A 143 -7.96 13.22 -22.78
CA ILE A 143 -9.10 12.28 -22.75
C ILE A 143 -9.53 11.85 -21.33
N SER A 144 -8.72 12.02 -20.28
CA SER A 144 -9.11 11.54 -18.93
C SER A 144 -9.07 12.60 -17.83
N CYS A 145 -10.15 12.69 -17.05
CA CYS A 145 -10.31 13.55 -15.86
C CYS A 145 -9.44 13.10 -14.65
N ARG A 146 -8.33 12.40 -14.88
CA ARG A 146 -7.48 11.84 -13.82
C ARG A 146 -6.65 12.92 -13.14
N ALA A 147 -6.55 12.84 -11.82
CA ALA A 147 -5.65 13.68 -11.05
C ALA A 147 -4.22 13.15 -11.18
N HIS A 148 -3.30 14.00 -11.63
CA HIS A 148 -1.90 13.67 -11.79
C HIS A 148 -1.06 14.25 -10.65
N HIS A 149 -0.18 13.42 -10.10
CA HIS A 149 0.67 13.73 -8.95
C HIS A 149 2.11 13.38 -9.28
N VAL A 150 3.05 14.18 -8.77
CA VAL A 150 4.48 13.94 -8.91
C VAL A 150 5.07 13.88 -7.52
N VAL A 151 5.75 12.78 -7.24
CA VAL A 151 6.42 12.53 -5.97
C VAL A 151 7.90 12.43 -6.24
N LYS A 152 8.65 13.33 -5.60
CA LYS A 152 10.12 13.32 -5.64
C LYS A 152 10.65 12.68 -4.37
N LEU A 153 11.36 11.57 -4.51
CA LEU A 153 12.05 10.90 -3.43
C LEU A 153 13.54 11.26 -3.46
N PHE A 154 14.11 11.48 -2.28
CA PHE A 154 15.55 11.66 -2.16
C PHE A 154 16.25 10.29 -2.17
N ASP A 155 17.06 10.04 -3.19
CA ASP A 155 17.82 8.80 -3.35
C ASP A 155 19.30 9.10 -3.58
N LEU A 156 20.17 8.58 -2.70
CA LEU A 156 21.60 8.75 -2.84
C LEU A 156 22.15 7.81 -3.92
N PRO A 157 23.02 8.30 -4.82
CA PRO A 157 23.75 7.44 -5.75
C PRO A 157 24.46 6.30 -5.02
N ARG A 158 24.43 5.10 -5.61
CA ARG A 158 24.99 3.89 -5.01
C ARG A 158 26.43 4.08 -4.50
N GLN A 159 27.29 4.73 -5.27
CA GLN A 159 28.67 4.96 -4.89
C GLN A 159 28.77 5.84 -3.64
N GLN A 160 28.03 6.96 -3.58
CA GLN A 160 28.02 7.85 -2.41
C GLN A 160 27.49 7.16 -1.16
N LEU A 161 26.48 6.29 -1.31
CA LEU A 161 25.98 5.48 -0.21
C LEU A 161 27.05 4.48 0.28
N GLU A 162 27.71 3.78 -0.64
CA GLU A 162 28.74 2.80 -0.30
C GLU A 162 29.97 3.47 0.35
N ASP A 163 30.35 4.67 -0.12
CA ASP A 163 31.42 5.47 0.47
C ASP A 163 31.06 5.92 1.89
N LEU A 164 29.82 6.37 2.13
CA LEU A 164 29.33 6.73 3.47
C LEU A 164 29.33 5.53 4.40
N LEU A 165 28.82 4.37 3.96
CA LEU A 165 28.75 3.16 4.78
C LEU A 165 30.13 2.56 5.10
N ALA A 166 31.17 2.92 4.36
CA ALA A 166 32.54 2.50 4.64
C ALA A 166 33.22 3.33 5.75
N ASP A 167 32.65 4.47 6.12
CA ASP A 167 33.11 5.31 7.23
C ASP A 167 32.67 4.74 8.59
N VAL A 168 33.47 4.96 9.64
CA VAL A 168 33.24 4.46 11.01
C VAL A 168 31.91 4.98 11.58
N ASP A 169 31.58 6.23 11.27
CA ASP A 169 30.31 6.87 11.69
C ASP A 169 29.26 6.92 10.56
N GLY A 170 29.49 6.16 9.48
CA GLY A 170 28.72 6.22 8.24
C GLY A 170 27.21 6.08 8.40
N VAL A 171 26.77 5.16 9.27
CA VAL A 171 25.35 4.92 9.53
C VAL A 171 24.68 6.11 10.23
N GLU A 172 25.34 6.74 11.18
CA GLU A 172 24.79 7.90 11.90
C GLU A 172 24.78 9.16 11.01
N GLN A 173 25.80 9.34 10.18
CA GLN A 173 25.80 10.37 9.14
C GLN A 173 24.63 10.14 8.16
N LEU A 174 24.43 8.90 7.70
CA LEU A 174 23.36 8.55 6.78
C LEU A 174 21.97 8.78 7.40
N LYS A 175 21.78 8.46 8.70
CA LYS A 175 20.55 8.79 9.44
C LYS A 175 20.29 10.29 9.47
N THR A 176 21.34 11.07 9.73
CA THR A 176 21.25 12.54 9.81
C THR A 176 20.83 13.12 8.47
N ILE A 177 21.50 12.73 7.38
CA ILE A 177 21.20 13.18 6.00
C ILE A 177 19.79 12.74 5.58
N SER A 178 19.38 11.53 5.95
CA SER A 178 18.09 10.96 5.56
C SER A 178 16.92 11.51 6.39
N SER A 179 17.16 12.10 7.55
CA SER A 179 16.10 12.43 8.52
C SER A 179 14.96 13.28 7.94
N THR A 180 15.28 14.37 7.24
CA THR A 180 14.30 15.26 6.60
C THR A 180 13.53 14.54 5.49
N SER A 181 14.24 13.77 4.66
CA SER A 181 13.61 13.02 3.57
C SER A 181 12.71 11.90 4.07
N CYS A 182 13.03 11.23 5.18
CA CYS A 182 12.13 10.26 5.82
C CYS A 182 10.83 10.92 6.28
N SER A 183 10.89 12.11 6.90
CA SER A 183 9.69 12.86 7.30
C SER A 183 8.85 13.30 6.10
N GLU A 184 9.48 13.75 5.02
CA GLU A 184 8.80 14.05 3.76
C GLU A 184 8.16 12.80 3.14
N PHE A 185 8.85 11.66 3.19
CA PHE A 185 8.34 10.38 2.68
C PHE A 185 7.04 9.96 3.40
N ILE A 186 7.01 10.06 4.73
CA ILE A 186 5.83 9.80 5.55
C ILE A 186 4.72 10.80 5.21
N HIS A 187 5.06 12.09 5.08
CA HIS A 187 4.10 13.13 4.76
C HIS A 187 3.42 12.85 3.40
N ILE A 188 4.20 12.51 2.38
CA ILE A 188 3.71 12.16 1.05
C ILE A 188 2.81 10.92 1.12
N ALA A 189 3.22 9.87 1.83
CA ALA A 189 2.40 8.67 2.01
C ALA A 189 1.04 9.00 2.68
N SER A 190 1.03 9.89 3.66
CA SER A 190 -0.19 10.36 4.34
C SER A 190 -1.11 11.15 3.40
N VAL A 191 -0.55 12.06 2.61
CA VAL A 191 -1.29 12.81 1.57
C VAL A 191 -1.89 11.85 0.55
N LEU A 192 -1.10 10.93 0.00
CA LEU A 192 -1.60 9.92 -0.95
C LEU A 192 -2.68 9.03 -0.33
N ASN A 193 -2.53 8.62 0.93
CA ASN A 193 -3.53 7.82 1.62
C ASN A 193 -4.89 8.55 1.73
N SER A 194 -4.88 9.87 1.94
CA SER A 194 -6.08 10.70 1.97
C SER A 194 -6.79 10.83 0.62
N LEU A 195 -6.09 10.56 -0.49
CA LEU A 195 -6.68 10.56 -1.83
C LEU A 195 -7.44 9.25 -2.12
N ILE A 196 -7.11 8.16 -1.43
CA ILE A 196 -7.76 6.87 -1.60
C ILE A 196 -9.06 6.86 -0.78
N VAL A 197 -10.10 7.49 -1.34
CA VAL A 197 -11.44 7.57 -0.75
C VAL A 197 -12.41 6.71 -1.54
N GLY A 198 -13.06 5.75 -0.87
CA GLY A 198 -14.05 4.88 -1.50
C GLY A 198 -13.41 3.88 -2.48
N LYS A 199 -13.86 3.88 -3.74
CA LYS A 199 -13.45 2.90 -4.76
C LYS A 199 -12.39 3.41 -5.75
N SER A 200 -11.98 4.67 -5.66
CA SER A 200 -11.05 5.26 -6.62
C SER A 200 -9.66 4.63 -6.51
N GLY A 201 -9.17 4.08 -7.62
CA GLY A 201 -7.85 3.49 -7.71
C GLY A 201 -6.74 4.54 -7.86
N MET A 202 -5.57 4.20 -7.32
CA MET A 202 -4.32 4.95 -7.46
C MET A 202 -3.26 4.08 -8.13
N LEU A 203 -2.63 4.62 -9.16
CA LEU A 203 -1.46 4.02 -9.81
C LEU A 203 -0.19 4.72 -9.34
N LEU A 204 0.69 3.98 -8.69
CA LEU A 204 2.06 4.38 -8.38
C LEU A 204 2.98 3.87 -9.50
N TYR A 205 3.62 4.77 -10.23
CA TYR A 205 4.49 4.37 -11.33
C TYR A 205 5.79 5.18 -11.37
N CYS A 206 6.80 4.57 -11.97
CA CYS A 206 8.04 5.24 -12.35
C CYS A 206 8.49 4.68 -13.70
N ASP A 207 9.59 5.17 -14.29
CA ASP A 207 10.02 4.77 -15.64
C ASP A 207 9.93 3.26 -15.90
N ASN A 208 10.45 2.45 -14.97
CA ASN A 208 10.45 0.98 -15.09
C ASN A 208 9.51 0.28 -14.09
N GLY A 209 8.90 1.03 -13.17
CA GLY A 209 8.00 0.48 -12.14
C GLY A 209 8.65 -0.39 -11.05
N ILE A 210 9.98 -0.39 -10.91
CA ILE A 210 10.71 -1.36 -10.04
C ILE A 210 11.40 -0.78 -8.81
N SER A 211 11.54 0.55 -8.68
CA SER A 211 12.34 1.18 -7.61
C SER A 211 11.55 2.23 -6.81
N THR A 212 11.46 3.47 -7.29
CA THR A 212 10.79 4.58 -6.58
C THR A 212 9.30 4.33 -6.35
N SER A 213 8.59 3.74 -7.32
CA SER A 213 7.19 3.35 -7.17
C SER A 213 7.01 2.25 -6.12
N ILE A 214 7.94 1.29 -6.04
CA ILE A 214 7.98 0.25 -5.00
C ILE A 214 8.18 0.88 -3.62
N ALA A 215 9.15 1.79 -3.51
CA ALA A 215 9.45 2.50 -2.28
C ALA A 215 8.22 3.28 -1.77
N MET A 216 7.56 4.01 -2.66
CA MET A 216 6.35 4.77 -2.33
C MET A 216 5.17 3.86 -1.99
N CYS A 217 5.03 2.74 -2.68
CA CYS A 217 4.01 1.74 -2.35
C CYS A 217 4.22 1.18 -0.94
N ALA A 218 5.46 0.88 -0.57
CA ALA A 218 5.78 0.39 0.77
C ALA A 218 5.39 1.40 1.84
N ALA A 219 5.84 2.65 1.74
CA ALA A 219 5.49 3.70 2.69
C ALA A 219 3.97 3.97 2.73
N LEU A 220 3.28 3.92 1.60
CA LEU A 220 1.82 4.05 1.55
C LEU A 220 1.11 2.90 2.27
N LEU A 221 1.53 1.66 2.07
CA LEU A 221 0.95 0.48 2.73
C LEU A 221 1.23 0.48 4.24
N MET A 222 2.44 0.85 4.65
CA MET A 222 2.79 1.06 6.06
C MET A 222 1.88 2.12 6.68
N THR A 223 1.73 3.27 6.02
CA THR A 223 0.87 4.37 6.49
C THR A 223 -0.60 3.97 6.57
N ARG A 224 -1.13 3.30 5.53
CA ARG A 224 -2.56 2.99 5.37
C ARG A 224 -3.01 1.83 6.26
N TYR A 225 -2.18 0.81 6.41
CA TYR A 225 -2.54 -0.44 7.09
C TYR A 225 -1.76 -0.68 8.38
N LYS A 226 -0.82 0.20 8.73
CA LYS A 226 0.01 0.10 9.94
C LYS A 226 0.71 -1.25 10.04
N PHE A 227 1.14 -1.77 8.90
CA PHE A 227 1.96 -2.97 8.84
C PHE A 227 3.43 -2.60 8.81
N PRO A 228 4.29 -3.38 9.49
CA PRO A 228 5.71 -3.15 9.44
C PRO A 228 6.29 -3.50 8.07
N LEU A 229 7.43 -2.90 7.74
CA LEU A 229 8.08 -3.01 6.43
C LEU A 229 8.32 -4.47 6.01
N HIS A 230 8.73 -5.32 6.96
CA HIS A 230 9.00 -6.74 6.72
C HIS A 230 7.76 -7.56 6.30
N ILE A 231 6.55 -7.06 6.58
CA ILE A 231 5.27 -7.64 6.13
C ILE A 231 4.85 -7.04 4.79
N VAL A 232 5.07 -5.74 4.60
CA VAL A 232 4.69 -5.00 3.39
C VAL A 232 5.52 -5.40 2.18
N MET A 233 6.83 -5.56 2.31
CA MET A 233 7.71 -5.90 1.18
C MET A 233 7.38 -7.25 0.53
N PRO A 234 7.12 -8.34 1.28
CA PRO A 234 6.63 -9.59 0.69
C PRO A 234 5.32 -9.44 -0.08
N LEU A 235 4.39 -8.58 0.36
CA LEU A 235 3.14 -8.31 -0.36
C LEU A 235 3.42 -7.66 -1.72
N ILE A 236 4.27 -6.64 -1.74
CA ILE A 236 4.65 -5.97 -2.99
C ILE A 236 5.37 -6.94 -3.94
N LYS A 237 6.32 -7.73 -3.43
CA LYS A 237 7.04 -8.75 -4.22
C LYS A 237 6.14 -9.86 -4.76
N ALA A 238 5.06 -10.18 -4.06
CA ALA A 238 4.06 -11.13 -4.53
C ALA A 238 3.23 -10.58 -5.70
N ALA A 239 3.05 -9.25 -5.77
CA ALA A 239 2.41 -8.58 -6.91
C ALA A 239 3.41 -8.37 -8.05
N ARG A 240 4.55 -7.70 -7.80
CA ARG A 240 5.60 -7.42 -8.79
C ARG A 240 6.89 -8.11 -8.39
N ARG A 241 7.26 -9.18 -9.08
CA ARG A 241 8.45 -9.99 -8.72
C ARG A 241 9.77 -9.26 -8.93
N ASP A 242 9.83 -8.42 -9.96
CA ASP A 242 11.06 -7.74 -10.40
C ASP A 242 11.32 -6.43 -9.63
N THR A 243 11.11 -6.43 -8.30
CA THR A 243 11.45 -5.25 -7.49
C THR A 243 12.97 -5.09 -7.36
N SER A 244 13.49 -3.89 -7.62
CA SER A 244 14.90 -3.54 -7.42
C SER A 244 15.00 -2.12 -6.88
N GLN A 245 14.55 -1.96 -5.63
CA GLN A 245 14.66 -0.70 -4.91
C GLN A 245 16.14 -0.36 -4.65
N SER A 246 16.50 0.93 -4.68
CA SER A 246 17.82 1.36 -4.25
C SER A 246 18.04 1.06 -2.77
N LYS A 247 19.30 0.77 -2.40
CA LYS A 247 19.68 0.51 -1.00
C LYS A 247 19.36 1.70 -0.09
N HIS A 248 19.48 2.93 -0.59
CA HIS A 248 19.21 4.13 0.19
C HIS A 248 17.72 4.31 0.47
N LEU A 249 16.85 4.10 -0.53
CA LEU A 249 15.40 4.11 -0.33
C LEU A 249 14.96 2.99 0.63
N SER A 250 15.57 1.80 0.55
CA SER A 250 15.30 0.72 1.52
C SER A 250 15.70 1.13 2.94
N PHE A 251 16.88 1.76 3.11
CA PHE A 251 17.34 2.27 4.40
C PHE A 251 16.41 3.36 4.97
N GLN A 252 15.89 4.25 4.14
CA GLN A 252 14.91 5.26 4.56
C GLN A 252 13.60 4.60 5.03
N LEU A 253 13.10 3.57 4.33
CA LEU A 253 11.92 2.82 4.77
C LEU A 253 12.15 2.10 6.10
N GLU A 254 13.32 1.50 6.31
CA GLU A 254 13.67 0.88 7.59
C GLU A 254 13.65 1.91 8.73
N GLN A 255 14.18 3.11 8.51
CA GLN A 255 14.08 4.19 9.51
C GLN A 255 12.66 4.63 9.81
N ILE A 256 11.77 4.59 8.82
CA ILE A 256 10.35 4.91 9.01
C ILE A 256 9.70 3.81 9.85
N ASP A 257 9.99 2.54 9.57
CA ASP A 257 9.48 1.37 10.30
C ASP A 257 9.85 1.41 11.79
N PHE A 258 11.04 1.90 12.14
CA PHE A 258 11.47 2.04 13.54
C PHE A 258 10.85 3.22 14.29
N LYS A 259 10.18 4.15 13.61
CA LYS A 259 9.61 5.37 14.21
C LYS A 259 8.10 5.28 14.49
N GLU A 260 7.39 4.38 13.83
CA GLU A 260 5.96 4.08 14.09
C GLU A 260 5.79 3.02 15.17
#